data_AF-A5Y3E3-F1
#
_entry.id   AF-A5Y3E3-F1
#
_cell.length_a   1.000
_cell.length_b   1.000
_cell.length_c   1.000
_cell.angle_alpha   90.00
_cell.angle_beta   90.00
_cell.angle_gamma   90.00
#
_symmetry.space_group_name_H-M   'P 1'
#
loop_
_entity.id
_entity.type
_entity.pdbx_description
1 polymer ?
#
loop_
_entity_poly.entity_id
_entity_poly.type
_entity_poly.pdbx_seq_one_letter_code
_entity_poly.pdbx_strand_id
1 'polypeptide(L)' 'CDILLMPSRFEPCGLNQLYAMQYGTVPVVHATGGLRDTVENFNPFGENGEQGTGWAFAPLTTENMLW' A
#
# COMPACT_ATOMS: atom_id res chain seq x y z
N CYS A 1 9.66 10.99 4.67
CA CYS A 1 9.20 11.25 3.30
C CYS A 1 7.68 11.20 3.31
N ASP A 2 7.02 11.64 2.26
CA ASP A 2 5.55 11.61 2.23
C ASP A 2 5.03 10.26 1.75
N ILE A 3 5.78 9.60 0.85
CA ILE A 3 5.42 8.30 0.26
C ILE A 3 6.59 7.32 0.35
N LEU A 4 6.27 6.04 0.57
CA LEU A 4 7.20 4.91 0.46
C LEU A 4 6.68 3.94 -0.62
N LEU A 5 7.49 3.70 -1.65
CA LEU A 5 7.15 2.79 -2.75
C LEU A 5 7.75 1.39 -2.54
N MET A 6 6.92 0.36 -2.63
CA MET A 6 7.34 -1.05 -2.51
C MET A 6 6.76 -1.93 -3.64
N PRO A 7 7.39 -1.97 -4.83
CA PRO A 7 6.96 -2.78 -5.96
C PRO A 7 7.54 -4.20 -5.87
N SER A 8 7.48 -4.83 -4.69
CA SER A 8 8.06 -6.16 -4.44
C SER A 8 7.36 -7.22 -5.30
N ARG A 9 8.13 -8.13 -5.92
CA ARG A 9 7.55 -9.32 -6.62
C ARG A 9 6.95 -10.32 -5.62
N PHE A 10 7.58 -10.44 -4.47
CA PHE A 10 7.19 -11.30 -3.36
C PHE A 10 7.69 -10.66 -2.06
N GLU A 11 6.85 -10.64 -1.03
CA GLU A 11 7.16 -10.07 0.27
C GLU A 11 6.43 -10.86 1.37
N PRO A 12 7.10 -11.77 2.10
CA PRO A 12 6.42 -12.71 2.99
C PRO A 12 5.93 -12.07 4.30
N CYS A 13 6.57 -10.98 4.74
CA CYS A 13 6.29 -10.37 6.04
C CYS A 13 5.95 -8.88 5.91
N GLY A 14 6.69 -8.12 5.09
CA GLY A 14 6.44 -6.70 4.90
C GLY A 14 6.57 -5.92 6.21
N LEU A 15 7.78 -5.47 6.56
CA LEU A 15 7.96 -4.59 7.72
C LEU A 15 7.97 -3.11 7.32
N ASN A 16 8.42 -2.81 6.10
CA ASN A 16 8.63 -1.44 5.64
C ASN A 16 7.33 -0.62 5.56
N GLN A 17 6.21 -1.22 5.13
CA GLN A 17 4.90 -0.55 5.12
C GLN A 17 4.34 -0.31 6.53
N LEU A 18 4.67 -1.17 7.50
CA LEU A 18 4.33 -0.94 8.91
C LEU A 18 5.11 0.24 9.46
N TYR A 19 6.40 0.34 9.12
CA TYR A 19 7.20 1.52 9.46
C TYR A 19 6.69 2.78 8.75
N ALA A 20 6.32 2.69 7.46
CA ALA A 20 5.76 3.83 6.74
C ALA A 20 4.54 4.40 7.47
N MET A 21 3.55 3.55 7.79
CA MET A 21 2.35 3.94 8.52
C MET A 21 2.67 4.52 9.90
N GLN A 22 3.59 3.89 10.65
CA GLN A 22 3.99 4.37 11.99
C GLN A 22 4.62 5.77 11.95
N TYR A 23 5.28 6.12 10.85
CA TYR A 23 5.93 7.42 10.66
C TYR A 23 5.08 8.40 9.82
N GLY A 24 3.81 8.09 9.56
CA GLY A 24 2.91 8.95 8.76
C GLY A 24 3.33 9.07 7.30
N THR A 25 4.16 8.16 6.80
CA THR A 25 4.52 8.05 5.39
C THR A 25 3.54 7.11 4.70
N VAL A 26 2.94 7.52 3.59
CA VAL A 26 1.92 6.72 2.91
C VAL A 26 2.58 5.59 2.09
N PRO A 27 2.26 4.31 2.34
CA PRO A 27 2.78 3.20 1.55
C PRO A 27 2.04 3.07 0.21
N VAL A 28 2.81 2.90 -0.87
CA VAL A 28 2.33 2.48 -2.20
C VAL A 28 2.99 1.14 -2.53
N VAL A 29 2.21 0.06 -2.60
CA VAL A 29 2.73 -1.32 -2.60
C VAL A 29 2.17 -2.15 -3.74
N HIS A 30 2.95 -3.12 -4.23
CA HIS A 30 2.36 -4.20 -5.03
C HIS A 30 1.68 -5.22 -4.10
N ALA A 31 0.44 -5.60 -4.41
CA ALA A 31 -0.39 -6.47 -3.56
C ALA A 31 0.08 -7.94 -3.56
N THR A 32 1.20 -8.21 -2.91
CA THR A 32 1.81 -9.55 -2.76
C THR A 32 2.14 -9.86 -1.30
N GLY A 33 1.96 -11.12 -0.89
CA GLY A 33 2.24 -11.60 0.47
C GLY A 33 1.74 -10.65 1.56
N GLY A 34 2.59 -10.34 2.54
CA GLY A 34 2.26 -9.49 3.68
C GLY A 34 1.87 -8.06 3.32
N LEU A 35 2.25 -7.54 2.14
CA LEU A 35 1.83 -6.21 1.69
C LEU A 35 0.34 -6.15 1.37
N ARG A 36 -0.20 -7.23 0.79
CA ARG A 36 -1.64 -7.34 0.49
C ARG A 36 -2.48 -7.39 1.76
N ASP A 37 -1.94 -8.00 2.81
CA ASP A 37 -2.67 -8.24 4.05
C ASP A 37 -2.65 -7.03 5.00
N THR A 38 -1.82 -6.02 4.74
CA THR A 38 -1.54 -4.93 5.68
C THR A 38 -1.79 -3.52 5.15
N VAL A 39 -1.88 -3.33 3.83
CA VAL A 39 -2.19 -2.03 3.22
C VAL A 39 -3.61 -2.05 2.68
N GLU A 40 -4.47 -1.23 3.28
CA GLU A 40 -5.84 -1.05 2.82
C GLU A 40 -5.91 0.13 1.85
N ASN A 41 -6.50 -0.10 0.67
CA ASN A 41 -6.66 0.93 -0.35
C ASN A 41 -7.50 2.09 0.18
N PHE A 42 -7.00 3.30 -0.02
CA PHE A 42 -7.72 4.51 0.33
C PHE A 42 -9.07 4.58 -0.39
N ASN A 43 -10.14 4.75 0.39
CA ASN A 43 -11.50 4.95 -0.08
C ASN A 43 -12.10 6.20 0.57
N PRO A 44 -12.24 7.31 -0.17
CA PRO A 44 -12.80 8.55 0.37
C PRO A 44 -14.33 8.51 0.52
N PHE A 45 -15.00 7.48 0.01
CA PHE A 45 -16.46 7.35 -0.02
C PHE A 45 -16.97 6.16 0.81
N GLY A 46 -16.20 5.71 1.80
CA GLY A 46 -16.61 4.64 2.70
C GLY A 46 -17.86 5.02 3.50
N GLU A 47 -18.64 4.01 3.92
CA GLU A 47 -19.89 4.23 4.67
C GLU A 47 -19.67 5.04 5.97
N ASN A 48 -18.48 4.95 6.56
CA ASN A 48 -18.09 5.68 7.78
C ASN A 48 -17.12 6.85 7.48
N GLY A 49 -17.11 7.38 6.25
CA GLY A 49 -16.18 8.42 5.80
C GLY A 49 -14.92 7.86 5.15
N GLU A 50 -13.85 8.66 5.15
CA GLU A 50 -12.56 8.31 4.56
C GLU A 50 -11.92 7.12 5.31
N GLN A 51 -11.48 6.11 4.57
CA GLN A 51 -10.88 4.88 5.10
C GLN A 51 -9.66 4.47 4.27
N GLY A 52 -8.83 3.59 4.83
CA GLY A 52 -7.63 3.04 4.19
C GLY A 52 -6.34 3.67 4.68
N THR A 53 -5.23 2.97 4.40
CA THR A 53 -3.90 3.29 4.94
C THR A 53 -2.86 3.55 3.86
N GLY A 54 -3.18 3.33 2.59
CA GLY A 54 -2.31 3.65 1.46
C GLY A 54 -2.89 3.17 0.13
N TRP A 55 -2.01 2.78 -0.79
CA TRP A 55 -2.39 2.21 -2.09
C TRP A 55 -1.69 0.89 -2.35
N ALA A 56 -2.46 -0.13 -2.70
CA ALA A 56 -2.01 -1.43 -3.12
C ALA A 56 -2.45 -1.68 -4.57
N PHE A 57 -1.49 -1.86 -5.48
CA PHE A 57 -1.74 -2.11 -6.89
C PHE A 57 -1.44 -3.55 -7.29
N ALA A 58 -2.15 -4.05 -8.30
CA ALA A 58 -1.87 -5.32 -8.96
C ALA A 58 -2.55 -5.34 -10.35
N PRO A 59 -1.96 -6.00 -11.37
CA PRO A 59 -0.70 -6.75 -11.37
C PRO A 59 0.58 -5.87 -11.29
N LEU A 60 1.74 -6.49 -11.04
CA LEU A 60 3.03 -5.80 -11.01
C LEU A 60 3.48 -5.34 -12.41
N THR A 61 2.98 -4.19 -12.81
CA THR A 61 3.27 -3.53 -14.08
C THR A 61 3.44 -2.04 -13.84
N THR A 62 4.17 -1.35 -14.72
CA THR A 62 4.34 0.11 -14.68
C THR A 62 3.01 0.86 -14.76
N GLU A 63 2.06 0.34 -15.53
CA GLU A 63 0.77 0.97 -15.77
C GLU A 63 -0.06 0.96 -14.47
N ASN A 64 -0.27 -0.20 -13.86
CA ASN A 64 -1.00 -0.30 -12.59
C ASN A 64 -0.31 0.37 -11.39
N MET A 65 0.99 0.71 -11.48
CA MET A 65 1.64 1.50 -10.43
C MET A 65 1.27 3.00 -10.53
N LEU A 66 0.89 3.46 -11.73
CA LEU A 66 0.61 4.85 -12.03
C LEU A 66 -0.88 5.18 -12.10
N TRP A 67 -1.74 4.17 -12.19
CA TRP A 67 -3.17 4.23 -12.52
C TRP A 67 -3.97 3.17 -11.75
#